data_AF-A0A2D6CSA3-F1
#
_entry.id   AF-A0A2D6CSA3-F1
#
_cell.length_a   1.000
_cell.length_b   1.000
_cell.length_c   1.000
_cell.angle_alpha   90.00
_cell.angle_beta   90.00
_cell.angle_gamma   90.00
#
_symmetry.space_group_name_H-M   'P 1'
#
loop_
_entity.id
_entity.type
_entity.pdbx_description
1 polymer ?
#
loop_
_entity_poly.entity_id
_entity_poly.type
_entity_poly.pdbx_seq_one_letter_code
_entity_poly.pdbx_strand_id
1 'polypeptide(L)'
;MTKSLPAKPNIERLRNEAKSLLKAHQVHAASCCATLRNLRQFEGKPDAEILAADIHLVQVQFALAMEYGFTSWVDMVSVVARVQDKNAPPPTNPSALQQANLMREDVFTLVNQHVAEAFGKPAVYEAVHCWSTNAFCPAIFPGEDCTSWWHHAHRHCSWDLIASVLGLSVNQLRGSGLKVSPEQSSEEFEQTASRQRQEYPALMSAEMDAGGIVVIEGGWTGDGPHGFVPWVLWGMVTEAGSDGTILGATFNGHADNPIHYIDECWGLHPEAPSISAVDADLEMLRRAIARIRGGSEMFSVSGMLFGLSAMDKWIQQMREVQGFCPGCFERAPDHAWGDANDNAQTLFGGALSVSKYFRDRLGDHPAMAAHLEATAKCYDRIAEIIEPSIWKDSPVHYRTFIGDLDKQKKHADEVLRPIKRELSAAANELEKAI
;
A
#
# COMPACT_ATOMS: atom_id res chain seq x y z
N MET A 1 -8.83 -12.06 -30.41
CA MET A 1 -8.05 -11.04 -31.15
C MET A 1 -8.44 -9.70 -30.58
N THR A 2 -7.48 -8.86 -30.19
CA THR A 2 -7.75 -7.50 -29.70
C THR A 2 -8.19 -6.61 -30.87
N LYS A 3 -9.28 -5.87 -30.72
CA LYS A 3 -9.68 -4.84 -31.68
C LYS A 3 -8.73 -3.65 -31.58
N SER A 4 -8.39 -3.03 -32.70
CA SER A 4 -7.69 -1.75 -32.69
C SER A 4 -8.69 -0.60 -32.61
N LEU A 5 -8.33 0.47 -31.88
CA LEU A 5 -9.11 1.71 -31.91
C LEU A 5 -9.19 2.27 -33.34
N PRO A 6 -10.32 2.90 -33.72
CA PRO A 6 -10.40 3.58 -35.01
C PRO A 6 -9.41 4.76 -35.05
N ALA A 7 -8.96 5.16 -36.24
CA ALA A 7 -7.94 6.21 -36.42
C ALA A 7 -8.30 7.58 -35.80
N LYS A 8 -9.60 7.84 -35.58
CA LYS A 8 -10.13 8.99 -34.84
C LYS A 8 -11.09 8.48 -33.76
N PRO A 9 -10.56 7.98 -32.63
CA PRO A 9 -11.41 7.48 -31.56
C PRO A 9 -12.20 8.62 -30.92
N ASN A 10 -13.38 8.29 -30.41
CA ASN A 10 -14.29 9.24 -29.76
C ASN A 10 -14.88 8.57 -28.51
N ILE A 11 -14.70 9.22 -27.36
CA ILE A 11 -15.10 8.64 -26.07
C ILE A 11 -16.62 8.48 -25.93
N GLU A 12 -17.42 9.41 -26.46
CA GLU A 12 -18.89 9.31 -26.43
C GLU A 12 -19.37 8.10 -27.24
N ARG A 13 -18.73 7.83 -28.38
CA ARG A 13 -19.03 6.64 -29.18
C ARG A 13 -18.74 5.35 -28.41
N LEU A 14 -17.59 5.27 -27.72
CA LEU A 14 -17.25 4.10 -26.90
C LEU A 14 -18.21 3.95 -25.70
N ARG A 15 -18.59 5.05 -25.05
CA ARG A 15 -19.61 5.02 -23.97
C ARG A 15 -20.96 4.50 -24.49
N ASN A 16 -21.34 4.92 -25.69
CA ASN A 16 -22.57 4.44 -26.33
C ASN A 16 -22.46 2.96 -26.71
N GLU A 17 -21.30 2.50 -27.18
CA GLU A 17 -21.04 1.08 -27.45
C GLU A 17 -21.18 0.21 -26.18
N ALA A 18 -20.59 0.65 -25.05
CA ALA A 18 -20.77 -0.02 -23.76
C ALA A 18 -22.24 -0.06 -23.32
N LYS A 19 -22.98 1.05 -23.46
CA LYS A 19 -24.44 1.08 -23.17
C LYS A 19 -25.23 0.15 -24.08
N SER A 20 -24.87 0.06 -25.36
CA SER A 20 -25.49 -0.88 -26.31
C SER A 20 -25.21 -2.34 -25.94
N LEU A 21 -23.99 -2.65 -25.49
CA LEU A 21 -23.62 -3.98 -24.99
C LEU A 21 -24.43 -4.35 -23.73
N LEU A 22 -24.56 -3.42 -22.77
CA LEU A 22 -25.38 -3.64 -21.57
C LEU A 22 -26.85 -3.89 -21.94
N LYS A 23 -27.41 -3.08 -22.84
CA LYS A 23 -28.78 -3.27 -23.33
C LYS A 23 -28.97 -4.60 -24.05
N ALA A 24 -27.96 -5.06 -24.80
CA ALA A 24 -27.98 -6.36 -25.46
C ALA A 24 -27.97 -7.52 -24.45
N HIS A 25 -27.17 -7.42 -23.39
CA HIS A 25 -27.16 -8.39 -22.29
C HIS A 25 -28.51 -8.46 -21.57
N GLN A 26 -29.13 -7.30 -21.25
CA GLN A 26 -30.44 -7.21 -20.59
C GLN A 26 -31.59 -7.87 -21.38
N VAL A 27 -31.48 -7.99 -22.70
CA VAL A 27 -32.46 -8.71 -23.56
C VAL A 27 -31.99 -10.10 -23.95
N HIS A 28 -30.99 -10.64 -23.24
CA HIS A 28 -30.37 -11.94 -23.46
C HIS A 28 -29.85 -12.16 -24.90
N ALA A 29 -29.35 -11.11 -25.56
CA ALA A 29 -28.78 -11.23 -26.90
C ALA A 29 -27.35 -11.80 -26.85
N ALA A 30 -27.14 -12.95 -27.50
CA ALA A 30 -25.85 -13.64 -27.52
C ALA A 30 -24.68 -12.82 -28.12
N SER A 31 -24.96 -11.73 -28.86
CA SER A 31 -23.95 -10.88 -29.47
C SER A 31 -23.03 -10.17 -28.47
N CYS A 32 -23.47 -9.95 -27.22
CA CYS A 32 -22.65 -9.31 -26.19
C CYS A 32 -21.66 -10.28 -25.50
N CYS A 33 -21.92 -11.59 -25.54
CA CYS A 33 -21.17 -12.58 -24.76
C CYS A 33 -19.70 -12.68 -25.16
N ALA A 34 -19.35 -12.37 -26.42
CA ALA A 34 -17.96 -12.38 -26.87
C ALA A 34 -17.11 -11.32 -26.13
N THR A 35 -17.63 -10.10 -25.98
CA THR A 35 -16.95 -9.01 -25.24
C THR A 35 -16.95 -9.29 -23.74
N LEU A 36 -18.10 -9.73 -23.19
CA LEU A 36 -18.22 -9.99 -21.74
C LEU A 36 -17.30 -11.10 -21.24
N ARG A 37 -16.92 -12.06 -22.09
CA ARG A 37 -15.92 -13.09 -21.77
C ARG A 37 -14.54 -12.55 -21.41
N ASN A 38 -14.24 -11.29 -21.71
CA ASN A 38 -13.01 -10.66 -21.24
C ASN A 38 -13.02 -10.49 -19.71
N LEU A 39 -14.19 -10.47 -19.06
CA LEU A 39 -14.31 -10.48 -17.61
C LEU A 39 -13.92 -11.86 -17.07
N ARG A 40 -13.02 -11.88 -16.09
CA ARG A 40 -12.51 -13.12 -15.47
C ARG A 40 -13.62 -14.06 -15.00
N GLN A 41 -14.68 -13.53 -14.39
CA GLN A 41 -15.83 -14.33 -13.93
C GLN A 41 -16.57 -15.08 -15.05
N PHE A 42 -16.39 -14.66 -16.30
CA PHE A 42 -17.01 -15.25 -17.49
C PHE A 42 -16.02 -16.03 -18.38
N GLU A 43 -14.77 -16.17 -17.96
CA GLU A 43 -13.77 -16.95 -18.70
C GLU A 43 -14.19 -18.43 -18.75
N GLY A 44 -14.30 -18.97 -19.96
CA GLY A 44 -14.73 -20.36 -20.19
C GLY A 44 -16.22 -20.63 -19.89
N LYS A 45 -17.01 -19.64 -19.47
CA LYS A 45 -18.43 -19.81 -19.18
C LYS A 45 -19.27 -19.94 -20.46
N PRO A 46 -20.34 -20.78 -20.45
CA PRO A 46 -21.28 -20.84 -21.55
C PRO A 46 -22.12 -19.56 -21.62
N ASP A 47 -22.61 -19.20 -22.82
CA ASP A 47 -23.40 -17.97 -23.02
C ASP A 47 -24.60 -17.88 -22.07
N ALA A 48 -25.24 -19.00 -21.75
CA ALA A 48 -26.37 -19.05 -20.83
C ALA A 48 -26.01 -18.58 -19.41
N GLU A 49 -24.80 -18.88 -18.91
CA GLU A 49 -24.35 -18.39 -17.59
C GLU A 49 -24.02 -16.90 -17.64
N ILE A 50 -23.38 -16.43 -18.71
CA ILE A 50 -23.04 -15.01 -18.90
C ILE A 50 -24.32 -14.15 -18.98
N LEU A 51 -25.31 -14.62 -19.74
CA LEU A 51 -26.59 -13.93 -19.93
C LEU A 51 -27.50 -13.99 -18.70
N ALA A 52 -27.26 -14.91 -17.76
CA ALA A 52 -28.02 -15.02 -16.51
C ALA A 52 -27.40 -14.21 -15.36
N ALA A 53 -26.13 -13.80 -15.47
CA ALA A 53 -25.44 -13.00 -14.47
C ALA A 53 -26.00 -11.58 -14.40
N ASP A 54 -26.01 -10.98 -13.21
CA ASP A 54 -26.27 -9.55 -13.05
C ASP A 54 -25.01 -8.76 -13.44
N ILE A 55 -25.13 -7.87 -14.41
CA ILE A 55 -24.01 -7.10 -14.96
C ILE A 55 -24.35 -5.61 -14.95
N HIS A 56 -23.41 -4.81 -14.47
CA HIS A 56 -23.52 -3.35 -14.44
C HIS A 56 -22.67 -2.69 -15.53
N LEU A 57 -22.98 -1.41 -15.84
CA LEU A 57 -22.33 -0.67 -16.92
C LEU A 57 -20.79 -0.61 -16.79
N VAL A 58 -20.29 -0.49 -15.56
CA VAL A 58 -18.85 -0.43 -15.27
C VAL A 58 -18.14 -1.72 -15.72
N GLN A 59 -18.72 -2.89 -15.42
CA GLN A 59 -18.18 -4.17 -15.88
C GLN A 59 -18.20 -4.27 -17.41
N VAL A 60 -19.25 -3.76 -18.07
CA VAL A 60 -19.31 -3.74 -19.55
C VAL A 60 -18.25 -2.82 -20.15
N GLN A 61 -18.02 -1.65 -19.55
CA GLN A 61 -16.96 -0.73 -19.95
C GLN A 61 -15.58 -1.38 -19.79
N PHE A 62 -15.33 -2.06 -18.68
CA PHE A 62 -14.10 -2.81 -18.44
C PHE A 62 -13.90 -3.92 -19.48
N ALA A 63 -14.94 -4.73 -19.73
CA ALA A 63 -14.93 -5.78 -20.75
C ALA A 63 -14.61 -5.24 -22.16
N LEU A 64 -15.18 -4.08 -22.50
CA LEU A 64 -14.95 -3.40 -23.77
C LEU A 64 -13.52 -2.86 -23.86
N ALA A 65 -12.97 -2.29 -22.79
CA ALA A 65 -11.59 -1.81 -22.76
C ALA A 65 -10.59 -2.95 -23.02
N MET A 66 -10.80 -4.10 -22.39
CA MET A 66 -10.00 -5.31 -22.62
C MET A 66 -10.13 -5.82 -24.06
N GLU A 67 -11.30 -5.71 -24.68
CA GLU A 67 -11.48 -6.05 -26.10
C GLU A 67 -10.58 -5.21 -27.01
N TYR A 68 -10.35 -3.95 -26.65
CA TYR A 68 -9.43 -3.04 -27.35
C TYR A 68 -7.97 -3.16 -26.88
N GLY A 69 -7.65 -4.11 -26.00
CA GLY A 69 -6.30 -4.35 -25.49
C GLY A 69 -5.85 -3.41 -24.36
N PHE A 70 -6.78 -2.72 -23.70
CA PHE A 70 -6.49 -1.88 -22.54
C PHE A 70 -6.73 -2.64 -21.23
N THR A 71 -5.93 -2.32 -20.22
CA THR A 71 -6.01 -2.91 -18.87
C THR A 71 -7.13 -2.34 -18.02
N SER A 72 -7.73 -1.21 -18.41
CA SER A 72 -8.90 -0.61 -17.75
C SER A 72 -9.67 0.30 -18.70
N TRP A 73 -10.93 0.62 -18.36
CA TRP A 73 -11.71 1.62 -19.08
C TRP A 73 -11.04 3.00 -19.03
N VAL A 74 -10.46 3.37 -17.89
CA VAL A 74 -9.78 4.64 -17.70
C VAL A 74 -8.54 4.74 -18.61
N ASP A 75 -7.78 3.65 -18.80
CA ASP A 75 -6.64 3.60 -19.72
C ASP A 75 -7.06 3.89 -21.16
N MET A 76 -8.17 3.30 -21.59
CA MET A 76 -8.73 3.56 -22.90
C MET A 76 -9.19 5.01 -23.04
N VAL A 77 -9.95 5.54 -22.07
CA VAL A 77 -10.40 6.95 -22.08
C VAL A 77 -9.22 7.90 -22.18
N SER A 78 -8.18 7.66 -21.38
CA SER A 78 -6.93 8.40 -21.33
C SER A 78 -6.21 8.45 -22.67
N VAL A 79 -6.11 7.31 -23.36
CA VAL A 79 -5.49 7.25 -24.70
C VAL A 79 -6.36 7.96 -25.74
N VAL A 80 -7.68 7.79 -25.68
CA VAL A 80 -8.60 8.46 -26.60
C VAL A 80 -8.56 9.97 -26.42
N ALA A 81 -8.56 10.45 -25.18
CA ALA A 81 -8.43 11.87 -24.85
C ALA A 81 -7.15 12.47 -25.42
N ARG A 82 -6.00 11.78 -25.30
CA ARG A 82 -4.73 12.21 -25.92
C ARG A 82 -4.77 12.31 -27.44
N VAL A 83 -5.46 11.38 -28.10
CA VAL A 83 -5.61 11.42 -29.56
C VAL A 83 -6.53 12.59 -29.98
N GLN A 84 -7.51 12.93 -29.14
CA GLN A 84 -8.44 14.02 -29.40
C GLN A 84 -7.88 15.41 -29.04
N ASP A 85 -7.05 15.50 -28.00
CA ASP A 85 -6.40 16.72 -27.55
C ASP A 85 -4.88 16.59 -27.60
N LYS A 86 -4.29 17.20 -28.64
CA LYS A 86 -2.82 17.22 -28.83
C LYS A 86 -2.07 17.99 -27.74
N ASN A 87 -2.77 18.78 -26.94
CA ASN A 87 -2.20 19.59 -25.86
C ASN A 87 -2.53 19.03 -24.47
N ALA A 88 -3.31 17.95 -24.37
CA ALA A 88 -3.63 17.36 -23.08
C ALA A 88 -2.34 16.87 -22.41
N PRO A 89 -2.12 17.18 -21.12
CA PRO A 89 -1.04 16.58 -20.37
C PRO A 89 -1.16 15.04 -20.42
N PRO A 90 -0.03 14.31 -20.31
CA PRO A 90 -0.11 12.85 -20.19
C PRO A 90 -1.05 12.53 -19.01
N PRO A 91 -2.02 11.62 -19.21
CA PRO A 91 -2.93 11.22 -18.17
C PRO A 91 -2.11 10.62 -17.04
N THR A 92 -2.36 11.15 -15.85
CA THR A 92 -1.93 10.66 -14.54
C THR A 92 -2.66 9.38 -14.20
N ASN A 93 -2.73 8.43 -15.14
CA ASN A 93 -3.61 7.29 -14.97
C ASN A 93 -2.98 6.32 -13.97
N PRO A 94 -3.66 5.98 -12.86
CA PRO A 94 -3.31 4.86 -12.01
C PRO A 94 -3.68 3.58 -12.78
N SER A 95 -3.02 3.31 -13.92
CA SER A 95 -3.07 1.98 -14.50
C SER A 95 -2.68 0.97 -13.41
N ALA A 96 -3.21 -0.24 -13.49
CA ALA A 96 -2.94 -1.34 -12.56
C ALA A 96 -1.52 -1.22 -11.95
N LEU A 97 -1.46 -1.00 -10.64
CA LEU A 97 -0.19 -0.96 -9.94
C LEU A 97 0.51 -2.30 -10.24
N GLN A 98 1.78 -2.23 -10.62
CA GLN A 98 2.51 -3.44 -10.96
C GLN A 98 2.44 -4.42 -9.80
N GLN A 99 2.32 -5.72 -10.10
CA GLN A 99 2.26 -6.73 -9.05
C GLN A 99 3.54 -6.62 -8.21
N ALA A 100 3.36 -6.25 -6.94
CA ALA A 100 4.47 -6.10 -6.01
C ALA A 100 4.56 -7.30 -5.08
N ASN A 101 5.76 -7.54 -4.58
CA ASN A 101 5.96 -8.49 -3.51
C ASN A 101 5.68 -7.79 -2.19
N LEU A 102 4.41 -7.74 -1.78
CA LEU A 102 3.94 -7.07 -0.56
C LEU A 102 4.55 -7.64 0.73
N MET A 103 5.25 -8.77 0.64
CA MET A 103 6.03 -9.29 1.75
C MET A 103 7.37 -8.57 1.91
N ARG A 104 7.94 -8.04 0.83
CA ARG A 104 9.27 -7.40 0.82
C ARG A 104 9.19 -5.90 0.62
N GLU A 105 8.12 -5.43 0.01
CA GLU A 105 7.94 -4.04 -0.39
C GLU A 105 6.84 -3.40 0.43
N ASP A 106 7.13 -2.20 0.93
CA ASP A 106 6.18 -1.38 1.67
C ASP A 106 5.15 -0.79 0.71
N VAL A 107 3.89 -1.17 0.91
CA VAL A 107 2.75 -0.72 0.09
C VAL A 107 2.63 0.81 0.10
N PHE A 108 2.84 1.48 1.24
CA PHE A 108 2.77 2.93 1.31
C PHE A 108 3.86 3.60 0.47
N THR A 109 5.09 3.10 0.56
CA THR A 109 6.22 3.53 -0.28
C THR A 109 5.92 3.35 -1.76
N LEU A 110 5.44 2.17 -2.15
CA LEU A 110 5.12 1.87 -3.55
C LEU A 110 4.01 2.79 -4.09
N VAL A 111 2.96 3.09 -3.31
CA VAL A 111 1.91 4.02 -3.75
C VAL A 111 2.51 5.40 -4.01
N ASN A 112 3.34 5.92 -3.10
CA ASN A 112 3.97 7.22 -3.28
C ASN A 112 4.91 7.26 -4.50
N GLN A 113 5.63 6.17 -4.77
CA GLN A 113 6.41 6.03 -5.99
C GLN A 113 5.51 6.13 -7.24
N HIS A 114 4.41 5.38 -7.28
CA HIS A 114 3.49 5.38 -8.43
C HIS A 114 2.78 6.72 -8.60
N VAL A 115 2.43 7.41 -7.52
CA VAL A 115 1.87 8.77 -7.58
C VAL A 115 2.87 9.74 -8.22
N ALA A 116 4.14 9.70 -7.80
CA ALA A 116 5.18 10.53 -8.41
C ALA A 116 5.39 10.21 -9.89
N GLU A 117 5.47 8.93 -10.25
CA GLU A 117 5.60 8.48 -11.63
C GLU A 117 4.40 8.89 -12.50
N ALA A 118 3.17 8.83 -11.96
CA ALA A 118 1.97 9.31 -12.64
C ALA A 118 2.02 10.81 -12.94
N PHE A 119 2.66 11.61 -12.08
CA PHE A 119 2.95 13.02 -12.32
C PHE A 119 4.24 13.28 -13.14
N GLY A 120 4.85 12.23 -13.71
CA GLY A 120 6.06 12.34 -14.51
C GLY A 120 7.32 12.66 -13.70
N LYS A 121 7.33 12.31 -12.41
CA LYS A 121 8.42 12.61 -11.49
C LYS A 121 9.19 11.34 -11.15
N PRO A 122 10.53 11.36 -11.20
CA PRO A 122 11.32 10.19 -10.84
C PRO A 122 11.20 9.93 -9.33
N ALA A 123 10.90 8.70 -8.97
CA ALA A 123 10.92 8.23 -7.59
C ALA A 123 11.65 6.89 -7.53
N VAL A 124 12.62 6.78 -6.63
CA VAL A 124 13.36 5.54 -6.38
C VAL A 124 12.82 4.94 -5.09
N TYR A 125 12.40 3.68 -5.14
CA TYR A 125 11.75 2.99 -4.03
C TYR A 125 12.51 3.15 -2.70
N GLU A 126 13.81 2.86 -2.67
CA GLU A 126 14.62 2.94 -1.43
C GLU A 126 14.66 4.35 -0.85
N ALA A 127 14.67 5.38 -1.71
CA ALA A 127 14.65 6.77 -1.28
C ALA A 127 13.30 7.14 -0.66
N VAL A 128 12.19 6.80 -1.33
CA VAL A 128 10.84 7.03 -0.81
C VAL A 128 10.63 6.25 0.49
N HIS A 129 11.13 5.02 0.59
CA HIS A 129 11.03 4.20 1.78
C HIS A 129 11.77 4.84 2.98
N CYS A 130 12.95 5.40 2.73
CA CYS A 130 13.71 6.13 3.75
C CYS A 130 13.05 7.47 4.12
N TRP A 131 12.59 8.27 3.15
CA TRP A 131 11.88 9.53 3.42
C TRP A 131 10.57 9.32 4.17
N SER A 132 9.88 8.19 3.96
CA SER A 132 8.71 7.81 4.75
C SER A 132 9.05 7.50 6.21
N THR A 133 10.33 7.29 6.52
CA THR A 133 10.89 6.79 7.78
C THR A 133 10.47 5.35 8.14
N ASN A 134 9.54 4.74 7.41
CA ASN A 134 9.04 3.41 7.72
C ASN A 134 10.12 2.32 7.64
N ALA A 135 11.17 2.55 6.84
CA ALA A 135 12.30 1.63 6.71
C ALA A 135 13.16 1.53 8.00
N PHE A 136 13.11 2.54 8.88
CA PHE A 136 14.05 2.66 9.99
C PHE A 136 13.66 1.83 11.22
N CYS A 137 12.36 1.70 11.49
CA CYS A 137 11.88 1.00 12.68
C CYS A 137 10.39 0.66 12.57
N PRO A 138 9.93 -0.45 13.18
CA PRO A 138 8.52 -0.78 13.20
C PRO A 138 7.71 0.24 14.02
N ALA A 139 6.43 0.33 13.68
CA ALA A 139 5.38 0.84 14.54
C ALA A 139 4.52 -0.36 14.95
N ILE A 140 3.90 -0.31 16.12
CA ILE A 140 3.01 -1.36 16.63
C ILE A 140 1.81 -0.67 17.28
N PHE A 141 0.60 -1.14 16.95
CA PHE A 141 -0.60 -0.80 17.70
C PHE A 141 -0.90 -1.92 18.71
N PRO A 142 -0.58 -1.78 20.01
CA PRO A 142 -0.82 -2.85 20.98
C PRO A 142 -2.30 -3.16 21.21
N GLY A 143 -3.20 -2.24 20.82
CA GLY A 143 -4.66 -2.45 20.86
C GLY A 143 -5.18 -3.28 19.69
N GLU A 144 -4.35 -3.60 18.69
CA GLU A 144 -4.74 -4.48 17.60
C GLU A 144 -4.71 -5.94 18.05
N ASP A 145 -5.84 -6.63 17.90
CA ASP A 145 -5.97 -8.04 18.26
C ASP A 145 -5.09 -8.95 17.37
N CYS A 146 -4.87 -8.54 16.12
CA CYS A 146 -4.11 -9.29 15.14
C CYS A 146 -2.74 -8.66 14.87
N THR A 147 -1.70 -9.33 15.34
CA THR A 147 -0.33 -8.80 15.24
C THR A 147 0.21 -8.73 13.80
N SER A 148 -0.45 -9.35 12.82
CA SER A 148 -0.08 -9.21 11.41
C SER A 148 -0.16 -7.77 10.93
N TRP A 149 -1.04 -6.94 11.48
CA TRP A 149 -1.22 -5.54 11.05
C TRP A 149 -0.25 -4.54 11.68
N TRP A 150 0.54 -4.98 12.66
CA TRP A 150 1.47 -4.10 13.36
C TRP A 150 2.38 -3.34 12.40
N HIS A 151 2.92 -4.04 11.41
CA HIS A 151 3.79 -3.43 10.43
C HIS A 151 3.11 -2.37 9.55
N HIS A 152 1.79 -2.27 9.47
CA HIS A 152 1.12 -1.34 8.57
C HIS A 152 0.77 0.03 9.17
N ALA A 153 0.79 0.16 10.50
CA ALA A 153 0.21 1.30 11.17
C ALA A 153 0.99 2.62 10.96
N HIS A 154 0.24 3.71 10.74
CA HIS A 154 0.71 5.11 10.71
C HIS A 154 1.91 5.37 9.79
N ARG A 155 1.88 4.78 8.60
CA ARG A 155 2.93 4.97 7.59
C ARG A 155 2.97 6.38 6.99
N HIS A 156 1.89 7.14 7.13
CA HIS A 156 1.70 8.48 6.57
C HIS A 156 2.31 9.63 7.39
N CYS A 157 2.95 9.38 8.55
CA CYS A 157 3.52 10.43 9.42
C CYS A 157 4.57 11.33 8.75
N SER A 158 5.17 10.90 7.65
CA SER A 158 6.21 11.65 6.92
C SER A 158 5.78 12.07 5.51
N TRP A 159 4.48 12.16 5.25
CA TRP A 159 4.00 12.50 3.91
C TRP A 159 4.40 13.89 3.47
N ASP A 160 4.44 14.85 4.39
CA ASP A 160 4.89 16.21 4.13
C ASP A 160 6.34 16.25 3.62
N LEU A 161 7.22 15.41 4.18
CA LEU A 161 8.59 15.27 3.70
C LEU A 161 8.61 14.63 2.30
N ILE A 162 7.94 13.49 2.12
CA ILE A 162 7.86 12.81 0.81
C ILE A 162 7.34 13.75 -0.27
N ALA A 163 6.25 14.46 0.01
CA ALA A 163 5.62 15.39 -0.90
C ALA A 163 6.57 16.56 -1.22
N SER A 164 7.22 17.14 -0.21
CA SER A 164 8.19 18.22 -0.39
C SER A 164 9.35 17.83 -1.31
N VAL A 165 9.88 16.60 -1.17
CA VAL A 165 10.99 16.11 -2.00
C VAL A 165 10.54 15.79 -3.42
N LEU A 166 9.41 15.11 -3.56
CA LEU A 166 8.87 14.72 -4.85
C LEU A 166 8.22 15.90 -5.57
N GLY A 167 8.12 17.08 -4.95
CA GLY A 167 7.39 18.22 -5.51
C GLY A 167 5.92 17.87 -5.69
N LEU A 168 5.28 17.50 -4.60
CA LEU A 168 3.85 17.28 -4.52
C LEU A 168 3.32 18.18 -3.40
N SER A 169 2.07 18.63 -3.52
CA SER A 169 1.28 18.96 -2.34
C SER A 169 0.44 17.77 -1.92
N VAL A 170 0.18 17.69 -0.63
CA VAL A 170 -0.64 16.67 -0.01
C VAL A 170 -1.71 17.34 0.84
N ASN A 171 -2.96 16.92 0.68
CA ASN A 171 -4.08 17.41 1.45
C ASN A 171 -4.93 16.22 1.95
N GLN A 172 -5.20 16.18 3.24
CA GLN A 172 -6.10 15.18 3.80
C GLN A 172 -7.54 15.52 3.40
N LEU A 173 -8.20 14.62 2.68
CA LEU A 173 -9.61 14.74 2.36
C LEU A 173 -10.41 14.29 3.58
N ARG A 174 -10.94 15.26 4.34
CA ARG A 174 -11.65 14.97 5.59
C ARG A 174 -13.16 14.85 5.34
N GLY A 175 -13.69 13.66 5.56
CA GLY A 175 -15.12 13.45 5.75
C GLY A 175 -15.57 13.81 7.17
N SER A 176 -16.63 13.15 7.64
CA SER A 176 -17.32 13.42 8.90
C SER A 176 -16.56 12.94 10.15
N GLY A 177 -15.34 12.44 9.98
CA GLY A 177 -14.52 11.89 11.06
C GLY A 177 -14.94 10.50 11.52
N LEU A 178 -15.81 9.81 10.78
CA LEU A 178 -16.14 8.42 11.04
C LEU A 178 -14.90 7.55 10.86
N LYS A 179 -14.49 6.88 11.95
CA LYS A 179 -13.47 5.83 11.93
C LYS A 179 -14.11 4.49 12.22
N VAL A 180 -13.77 3.49 11.40
CA VAL A 180 -14.04 2.10 11.78
C VAL A 180 -13.12 1.72 12.94
N SER A 181 -13.61 0.90 13.85
CA SER A 181 -12.82 0.37 14.97
C SER A 181 -12.90 -1.15 15.00
N PRO A 182 -11.80 -1.85 15.31
CA PRO A 182 -11.82 -3.30 15.55
C PRO A 182 -12.80 -3.71 16.67
N GLU A 183 -13.13 -2.80 17.59
CA GLU A 183 -14.05 -3.05 18.70
C GLU A 183 -15.53 -3.03 18.29
N GLN A 184 -15.84 -2.53 17.09
CA GLN A 184 -17.21 -2.48 16.58
C GLN A 184 -17.75 -3.89 16.30
N SER A 185 -19.03 -4.10 16.56
CA SER A 185 -19.72 -5.27 16.01
C SER A 185 -19.68 -5.24 14.48
N SER A 186 -19.80 -6.40 13.81
CA SER A 186 -19.81 -6.45 12.34
C SER A 186 -20.91 -5.58 11.72
N GLU A 187 -22.04 -5.40 12.41
CA GLU A 187 -23.12 -4.51 11.98
C GLU A 187 -22.73 -3.04 12.09
N GLU A 188 -22.19 -2.60 13.23
CA GLU A 188 -21.71 -1.22 13.43
C GLU A 188 -20.57 -0.86 12.47
N PHE A 189 -19.67 -1.81 12.23
CA PHE A 189 -18.60 -1.68 11.25
C PHE A 189 -19.19 -1.40 9.87
N GLU A 190 -20.14 -2.21 9.39
CA GLU A 190 -20.71 -2.01 8.05
C GLU A 190 -21.56 -0.77 7.94
N GLN A 191 -22.28 -0.39 9.00
CA GLN A 191 -22.98 0.89 9.01
C GLN A 191 -21.99 2.06 8.89
N THR A 192 -20.86 1.99 9.58
CA THR A 192 -19.80 3.01 9.51
C THR A 192 -19.16 3.05 8.12
N ALA A 193 -18.73 1.90 7.60
CA ALA A 193 -18.11 1.77 6.29
C ALA A 193 -19.07 2.20 5.16
N SER A 194 -20.35 1.83 5.23
CA SER A 194 -21.38 2.28 4.28
C SER A 194 -21.55 3.80 4.28
N ARG A 195 -21.56 4.43 5.47
CA ARG A 195 -21.62 5.90 5.57
C ARG A 195 -20.39 6.57 5.00
N GLN A 196 -19.19 6.02 5.22
CA GLN A 196 -17.96 6.51 4.58
C GLN A 196 -18.08 6.44 3.05
N ARG A 197 -18.53 5.30 2.50
CA ARG A 197 -18.73 5.12 1.05
C ARG A 197 -19.76 6.09 0.46
N GLN A 198 -20.71 6.60 1.24
CA GLN A 198 -21.65 7.63 0.76
C GLN A 198 -21.06 9.05 0.78
N GLU A 199 -20.18 9.34 1.73
CA GLU A 199 -19.65 10.69 1.94
C GLU A 199 -18.46 11.02 1.04
N TYR A 200 -17.50 10.11 0.97
CA TYR A 200 -16.22 10.36 0.32
C TYR A 200 -16.25 10.53 -1.20
N PRO A 201 -17.15 9.89 -1.99
CA PRO A 201 -17.07 9.97 -3.45
C PRO A 201 -17.11 11.39 -4.01
N ALA A 202 -17.88 12.29 -3.40
CA ALA A 202 -17.95 13.69 -3.82
C ALA A 202 -16.62 14.42 -3.60
N LEU A 203 -15.94 14.18 -2.47
CA LEU A 203 -14.63 14.75 -2.16
C LEU A 203 -13.57 14.21 -3.13
N MET A 204 -13.56 12.89 -3.34
CA MET A 204 -12.61 12.22 -4.23
C MET A 204 -12.79 12.64 -5.68
N SER A 205 -14.04 12.73 -6.15
CA SER A 205 -14.35 13.19 -7.50
C SER A 205 -13.90 14.63 -7.70
N ALA A 206 -14.18 15.51 -6.75
CA ALA A 206 -13.74 16.90 -6.82
C ALA A 206 -12.21 17.02 -6.87
N GLU A 207 -11.50 16.20 -6.10
CA GLU A 207 -10.03 16.15 -6.09
C GLU A 207 -9.46 15.65 -7.43
N MET A 208 -10.02 14.56 -7.97
CA MET A 208 -9.60 14.00 -9.26
C MET A 208 -9.95 14.95 -10.42
N ASP A 209 -11.11 15.60 -10.38
CA ASP A 209 -11.53 16.61 -11.38
C ASP A 209 -10.60 17.84 -11.37
N ALA A 210 -9.99 18.15 -10.22
CA ALA A 210 -8.97 19.19 -10.09
C ALA A 210 -7.59 18.74 -10.62
N GLY A 211 -7.45 17.52 -11.13
CA GLY A 211 -6.20 16.95 -11.63
C GLY A 211 -5.33 16.29 -10.55
N GLY A 212 -5.87 16.13 -9.34
CA GLY A 212 -5.20 15.43 -8.25
C GLY A 212 -5.28 13.91 -8.40
N ILE A 213 -4.41 13.22 -7.67
CA ILE A 213 -4.50 11.77 -7.45
C ILE A 213 -4.98 11.55 -6.02
N VAL A 214 -5.98 10.71 -5.85
CA VAL A 214 -6.47 10.33 -4.51
C VAL A 214 -5.84 9.00 -4.09
N VAL A 215 -5.28 8.99 -2.88
CA VAL A 215 -4.72 7.81 -2.22
C VAL A 215 -5.51 7.53 -0.95
N ILE A 216 -5.82 6.25 -0.71
CA ILE A 216 -6.57 5.81 0.47
C ILE A 216 -5.80 4.74 1.24
N GLU A 217 -5.74 4.92 2.56
CA GLU A 217 -5.54 3.85 3.54
C GLU A 217 -6.91 3.26 3.91
N GLY A 218 -7.17 1.99 3.61
CA GLY A 218 -8.48 1.39 3.81
C GLY A 218 -8.56 -0.08 3.42
N GLY A 219 -9.74 -0.66 3.60
CA GLY A 219 -9.99 -2.07 3.28
C GLY A 219 -10.32 -2.28 1.82
N TRP A 220 -9.31 -2.45 0.96
CA TRP A 220 -9.56 -2.78 -0.43
C TRP A 220 -9.93 -4.25 -0.59
N THR A 221 -11.07 -4.53 -1.26
CA THR A 221 -11.51 -5.87 -1.62
C THR A 221 -11.05 -6.19 -3.04
N GLY A 222 -10.59 -7.41 -3.28
CA GLY A 222 -10.15 -7.87 -4.60
C GLY A 222 -10.07 -9.39 -4.63
N ASP A 223 -9.94 -9.98 -5.82
CA ASP A 223 -9.77 -11.42 -6.00
C ASP A 223 -8.32 -11.75 -6.40
N GLY A 224 -7.44 -11.94 -5.41
CA GLY A 224 -6.07 -12.37 -5.63
C GLY A 224 -5.97 -13.87 -6.00
N PRO A 225 -4.91 -14.31 -6.71
CA PRO A 225 -4.70 -15.71 -7.09
C PRO A 225 -4.59 -16.69 -5.90
N HIS A 226 -4.49 -16.18 -4.67
CA HIS A 226 -4.37 -16.96 -3.45
C HIS A 226 -5.69 -17.13 -2.67
N GLY A 227 -6.84 -16.63 -3.17
CA GLY A 227 -8.16 -16.85 -2.54
C GLY A 227 -8.34 -16.25 -1.14
N PHE A 228 -7.30 -15.58 -0.64
CA PHE A 228 -7.24 -14.80 0.57
C PHE A 228 -6.68 -13.46 0.10
N VAL A 229 -7.51 -12.41 0.07
CA VAL A 229 -6.99 -11.06 -0.12
C VAL A 229 -6.86 -10.47 1.27
N PRO A 230 -5.67 -10.52 1.90
CA PRO A 230 -5.42 -9.64 3.02
C PRO A 230 -5.61 -8.24 2.46
N TRP A 231 -6.52 -7.50 3.07
CA TRP A 231 -6.79 -6.10 2.78
C TRP A 231 -5.48 -5.38 2.39
N VAL A 232 -5.34 -5.03 1.10
CA VAL A 232 -4.25 -4.12 0.73
C VAL A 232 -4.63 -2.82 1.39
N LEU A 233 -3.80 -2.27 2.27
CA LEU A 233 -4.21 -1.07 3.01
C LEU A 233 -4.12 0.18 2.14
N TRP A 234 -3.14 0.27 1.25
CA TRP A 234 -2.90 1.47 0.45
C TRP A 234 -3.23 1.25 -1.03
N GLY A 235 -4.01 2.16 -1.61
CA GLY A 235 -4.39 2.13 -3.02
C GLY A 235 -4.65 3.52 -3.60
N MET A 236 -4.63 3.62 -4.93
CA MET A 236 -4.95 4.84 -5.66
C MET A 236 -6.37 4.74 -6.20
N VAL A 237 -7.21 5.75 -5.97
CA VAL A 237 -8.58 5.78 -6.50
C VAL A 237 -8.54 5.95 -8.01
N THR A 238 -9.30 5.13 -8.72
CA THR A 238 -9.49 5.18 -10.17
C THR A 238 -10.89 5.63 -10.54
N GLU A 239 -11.87 5.41 -9.66
CA GLU A 239 -13.26 5.82 -9.85
C GLU A 239 -13.93 6.11 -8.51
N ALA A 240 -14.74 7.16 -8.44
CA ALA A 240 -15.57 7.51 -7.31
C ALA A 240 -16.98 7.89 -7.81
N GLY A 241 -17.93 6.98 -7.69
CA GLY A 241 -19.32 7.12 -8.13
C GLY A 241 -20.21 7.77 -7.07
N SER A 242 -21.17 8.58 -7.51
CA SER A 242 -22.17 9.20 -6.62
C SER A 242 -23.12 8.20 -5.93
N ASP A 243 -23.12 6.94 -6.38
CA ASP A 243 -23.87 5.84 -5.77
C ASP A 243 -23.12 5.17 -4.59
N GLY A 244 -21.92 5.67 -4.26
CA GLY A 244 -21.07 5.13 -3.21
C GLY A 244 -20.03 4.11 -3.71
N THR A 245 -20.00 3.82 -5.00
CA THR A 245 -18.96 2.99 -5.61
C THR A 245 -17.62 3.73 -5.54
N ILE A 246 -16.59 3.11 -4.98
CA ILE A 246 -15.22 3.62 -5.05
C ILE A 246 -14.34 2.46 -5.48
N LEU A 247 -13.63 2.64 -6.58
CA LEU A 247 -12.71 1.67 -7.16
C LEU A 247 -11.29 2.22 -7.15
N GLY A 248 -10.31 1.31 -7.10
CA GLY A 248 -8.93 1.73 -7.09
C GLY A 248 -7.94 0.68 -7.56
N ALA A 249 -6.76 1.19 -7.90
CA ALA A 249 -5.59 0.40 -8.20
C ALA A 249 -4.87 0.00 -6.91
N THR A 250 -4.62 -1.31 -6.80
CA THR A 250 -3.82 -1.92 -5.74
C THR A 250 -2.75 -2.81 -6.38
N PHE A 251 -1.75 -3.22 -5.60
CA PHE A 251 -0.60 -4.00 -6.10
C PHE A 251 -0.89 -5.48 -6.42
N ASN A 252 -2.16 -5.81 -6.65
CA ASN A 252 -2.58 -7.10 -7.19
C ASN A 252 -2.65 -7.09 -8.73
N GLY A 253 -2.28 -5.99 -9.38
CA GLY A 253 -2.36 -5.84 -10.83
C GLY A 253 -3.75 -5.46 -11.35
N HIS A 254 -4.66 -5.06 -10.46
CA HIS A 254 -6.01 -4.62 -10.82
C HIS A 254 -6.22 -3.15 -10.48
N ALA A 255 -7.04 -2.48 -11.29
CA ALA A 255 -7.39 -1.05 -11.18
C ALA A 255 -8.82 -0.81 -10.70
N ASP A 256 -9.58 -1.89 -10.49
CA ASP A 256 -11.03 -1.91 -10.24
C ASP A 256 -11.37 -2.55 -8.89
N ASN A 257 -10.44 -2.51 -7.93
CA ASN A 257 -10.66 -3.07 -6.59
C ASN A 257 -11.69 -2.22 -5.84
N PRO A 258 -12.85 -2.76 -5.42
CA PRO A 258 -13.79 -2.02 -4.60
C PRO A 258 -13.22 -1.75 -3.21
N ILE A 259 -13.40 -0.53 -2.70
CA ILE A 259 -13.09 -0.25 -1.30
C ILE A 259 -14.25 -0.64 -0.38
N HIS A 260 -13.92 -1.24 0.75
CA HIS A 260 -14.86 -1.56 1.82
C HIS A 260 -14.92 -0.42 2.82
N TYR A 261 -13.83 -0.09 3.50
CA TYR A 261 -13.80 1.01 4.46
C TYR A 261 -12.63 1.95 4.18
N ILE A 262 -12.74 3.17 4.68
CA ILE A 262 -11.74 4.24 4.52
C ILE A 262 -11.22 4.57 5.92
N ASP A 263 -9.92 4.43 6.17
CA ASP A 263 -9.30 4.93 7.39
C ASP A 263 -8.76 6.35 7.16
N GLU A 264 -7.94 6.51 6.13
CA GLU A 264 -7.34 7.79 5.77
C GLU A 264 -7.46 8.06 4.27
N CYS A 265 -7.76 9.30 3.88
CA CYS A 265 -7.98 9.67 2.48
C CYS A 265 -7.25 10.97 2.15
N TRP A 266 -6.50 10.97 1.05
CA TRP A 266 -5.56 12.03 0.73
C TRP A 266 -5.58 12.37 -0.75
N GLY A 267 -5.59 13.66 -1.05
CA GLY A 267 -5.41 14.21 -2.38
C GLY A 267 -3.97 14.69 -2.56
N LEU A 268 -3.38 14.38 -3.71
CA LEU A 268 -2.03 14.79 -4.06
C LEU A 268 -2.04 15.51 -5.40
N HIS A 269 -1.30 16.62 -5.48
CA HIS A 269 -1.15 17.43 -6.68
C HIS A 269 0.32 17.61 -7.05
N PRO A 270 0.66 17.80 -8.32
CA PRO A 270 2.02 18.10 -8.72
C PRO A 270 2.38 19.55 -8.35
N GLU A 271 3.51 19.72 -7.69
CA GLU A 271 4.10 21.03 -7.36
C GLU A 271 5.60 21.07 -7.69
N ALA A 272 6.26 22.20 -7.43
CA ALA A 272 7.72 22.23 -7.42
C ALA A 272 8.23 21.62 -6.11
N PRO A 273 9.38 20.90 -6.10
CA PRO A 273 10.02 20.52 -4.86
C PRO A 273 10.25 21.74 -3.97
N SER A 274 9.81 21.64 -2.72
CA SER A 274 9.89 22.74 -1.75
C SER A 274 11.18 22.71 -0.92
N ILE A 275 11.93 21.61 -0.99
CA ILE A 275 13.21 21.43 -0.29
C ILE A 275 14.28 20.84 -1.22
N SER A 276 15.55 21.12 -0.92
CA SER A 276 16.66 20.51 -1.64
C SER A 276 16.85 19.03 -1.26
N ALA A 277 17.53 18.25 -2.10
CA ALA A 277 17.84 16.86 -1.77
C ALA A 277 18.70 16.71 -0.49
N VAL A 278 19.59 17.68 -0.23
CA VAL A 278 20.42 17.69 0.98
C VAL A 278 19.60 18.00 2.22
N ASP A 279 18.72 19.00 2.15
CA ASP A 279 17.82 19.35 3.26
C ASP A 279 16.83 18.23 3.56
N ALA A 280 16.35 17.56 2.51
CA ALA A 280 15.51 16.37 2.61
C ALA A 280 16.20 15.23 3.36
N ASP A 281 17.49 14.98 3.07
CA ASP A 281 18.26 13.97 3.77
C ASP A 281 18.42 14.33 5.24
N LEU A 282 18.79 15.57 5.56
CA LEU A 282 18.91 16.03 6.95
C LEU A 282 17.59 15.91 7.72
N GLU A 283 16.48 16.29 7.10
CA GLU A 283 15.15 16.17 7.71
C GLU A 283 14.75 14.71 7.90
N MET A 284 15.02 13.86 6.90
CA MET A 284 14.83 12.41 7.02
C MET A 284 15.64 11.84 8.18
N LEU A 285 16.91 12.23 8.36
CA LEU A 285 17.75 11.75 9.47
C LEU A 285 17.15 12.13 10.83
N ARG A 286 16.67 13.37 11.00
CA ARG A 286 16.02 13.80 12.25
C ARG A 286 14.79 12.96 12.56
N ARG A 287 13.94 12.73 11.57
CA ARG A 287 12.72 11.93 11.73
C ARG A 287 13.03 10.45 11.94
N ALA A 288 14.08 9.92 11.31
CA ALA A 288 14.57 8.56 11.52
C ALA A 288 15.02 8.35 12.98
N ILE A 289 15.81 9.28 13.55
CA ILE A 289 16.18 9.25 14.97
C ILE A 289 14.93 9.27 15.84
N ALA A 290 14.02 10.21 15.60
CA ALA A 290 12.77 10.33 16.35
C ALA A 290 11.93 9.05 16.29
N ARG A 291 11.84 8.40 15.12
CA ARG A 291 11.12 7.15 14.93
C ARG A 291 11.77 5.98 15.64
N ILE A 292 13.10 5.84 15.54
CA ILE A 292 13.84 4.79 16.23
C ILE A 292 13.70 4.96 17.74
N ARG A 293 13.86 6.18 18.26
CA ARG A 293 13.74 6.46 19.70
C ARG A 293 12.31 6.33 20.21
N GLY A 294 11.31 6.59 19.35
CA GLY A 294 9.89 6.59 19.70
C GLY A 294 9.45 7.77 20.58
N GLY A 295 10.19 8.88 20.56
CA GLY A 295 10.09 9.96 21.57
C GLY A 295 9.65 11.34 21.08
N SER A 296 9.19 11.50 19.83
CA SER A 296 8.81 12.82 19.29
C SER A 296 7.31 13.01 19.15
N GLU A 297 6.85 14.27 19.22
CA GLU A 297 5.46 14.66 18.96
C GLU A 297 4.92 14.17 17.61
N MET A 298 5.75 14.12 16.57
CA MET A 298 5.39 13.59 15.23
C MET A 298 4.92 12.12 15.28
N PHE A 299 5.38 11.35 16.27
CA PHE A 299 5.03 9.95 16.49
C PHE A 299 4.19 9.76 17.75
N SER A 300 3.62 10.84 18.32
CA SER A 300 2.72 10.79 19.46
C SER A 300 1.28 10.48 19.04
N VAL A 301 1.10 9.40 18.29
CA VAL A 301 -0.24 8.93 17.93
C VAL A 301 -0.81 8.09 19.08
N SER A 302 -2.02 8.44 19.53
CA SER A 302 -2.65 7.78 20.68
C SER A 302 -2.72 6.27 20.48
N GLY A 303 -2.21 5.52 21.46
CA GLY A 303 -2.23 4.06 21.46
C GLY A 303 -1.13 3.41 20.62
N MET A 304 -0.33 4.16 19.87
CA MET A 304 0.76 3.61 19.07
C MET A 304 2.08 3.56 19.81
N LEU A 305 2.87 2.53 19.52
CA LEU A 305 4.27 2.43 19.89
C LEU A 305 5.13 2.50 18.64
N PHE A 306 6.25 3.22 18.74
CA PHE A 306 7.24 3.32 17.66
C PHE A 306 8.60 2.85 18.16
N GLY A 307 9.46 2.47 17.22
CA GLY A 307 10.88 2.42 17.51
C GLY A 307 11.28 1.33 18.51
N LEU A 308 12.15 1.69 19.44
CA LEU A 308 12.62 0.84 20.52
C LEU A 308 11.47 0.36 21.43
N SER A 309 10.43 1.18 21.64
CA SER A 309 9.25 0.79 22.43
C SER A 309 8.38 -0.22 21.68
N ALA A 310 8.25 -0.09 20.36
CA ALA A 310 7.63 -1.13 19.54
C ALA A 310 8.43 -2.44 19.62
N MET A 311 9.76 -2.38 19.51
CA MET A 311 10.61 -3.58 19.68
C MET A 311 10.43 -4.23 21.07
N ASP A 312 10.27 -3.46 22.14
CA ASP A 312 9.96 -4.01 23.46
C ASP A 312 8.63 -4.75 23.49
N LYS A 313 7.59 -4.18 22.88
CA LYS A 313 6.29 -4.84 22.78
C LYS A 313 6.38 -6.14 21.97
N TRP A 314 7.13 -6.15 20.87
CA TRP A 314 7.35 -7.37 20.08
C TRP A 314 8.08 -8.45 20.90
N ILE A 315 9.17 -8.07 21.58
CA ILE A 315 9.91 -8.98 22.47
C ILE A 315 8.99 -9.54 23.56
N GLN A 316 8.18 -8.69 24.20
CA GLN A 316 7.22 -9.11 25.21
C GLN A 316 6.21 -10.11 24.63
N GLN A 317 5.61 -9.78 23.48
CA GLN A 317 4.62 -10.63 22.81
C GLN A 317 5.18 -12.01 22.50
N MET A 318 6.40 -12.10 21.96
CA MET A 318 7.08 -13.38 21.71
C MET A 318 7.29 -14.19 22.99
N ARG A 319 7.55 -13.53 24.12
CA ARG A 319 7.86 -14.20 25.39
C ARG A 319 6.63 -14.69 26.15
N GLU A 320 5.51 -13.99 26.01
CA GLU A 320 4.34 -14.14 26.88
C GLU A 320 3.15 -14.77 26.16
N VAL A 321 3.07 -14.67 24.83
CA VAL A 321 1.89 -15.06 24.08
C VAL A 321 2.19 -16.25 23.19
N GLN A 322 1.62 -17.40 23.55
CA GLN A 322 1.70 -18.60 22.72
C GLN A 322 1.09 -18.34 21.35
N GLY A 323 1.83 -18.68 20.29
CA GLY A 323 1.38 -18.44 18.92
C GLY A 323 1.64 -17.02 18.42
N PHE A 324 2.23 -16.14 19.24
CA PHE A 324 2.50 -14.71 18.98
C PHE A 324 1.23 -13.84 18.80
N CYS A 325 0.22 -14.34 18.09
CA CYS A 325 -1.11 -13.74 17.95
C CYS A 325 -2.18 -14.70 18.48
N PRO A 326 -2.87 -14.39 19.60
CA PRO A 326 -3.88 -15.30 20.17
C PRO A 326 -4.99 -15.64 19.17
N GLY A 327 -5.61 -14.61 18.56
CA GLY A 327 -6.73 -14.80 17.64
C GLY A 327 -6.38 -15.62 16.40
N CYS A 328 -5.23 -15.35 15.77
CA CYS A 328 -4.76 -16.16 14.64
C CYS A 328 -4.38 -17.58 15.06
N PHE A 329 -3.76 -17.75 16.23
CA PHE A 329 -3.38 -19.05 16.77
C PHE A 329 -4.57 -19.93 17.10
N GLU A 330 -5.63 -19.37 17.70
CA GLU A 330 -6.87 -20.09 17.97
C GLU A 330 -7.59 -20.52 16.68
N ARG A 331 -7.63 -19.63 15.66
CA ARG A 331 -8.30 -19.92 14.38
C ARG A 331 -7.53 -20.91 13.51
N ALA A 332 -6.22 -20.76 13.42
CA ALA A 332 -5.37 -21.50 12.49
C ALA A 332 -3.95 -21.67 13.05
N PRO A 333 -3.74 -22.58 14.03
CA PRO A 333 -2.45 -22.71 14.73
C PRO A 333 -1.28 -23.01 13.79
N ASP A 334 -1.50 -23.77 12.71
CA ASP A 334 -0.48 -24.09 11.69
C ASP A 334 -0.08 -22.90 10.80
N HIS A 335 -0.78 -21.77 10.90
CA HIS A 335 -0.57 -20.56 10.10
C HIS A 335 -0.28 -19.31 10.95
N ALA A 336 -0.42 -19.37 12.27
CA ALA A 336 -0.20 -18.24 13.17
C ALA A 336 1.23 -17.67 13.16
N TRP A 337 2.19 -18.44 12.64
CA TRP A 337 3.55 -17.97 12.39
C TRP A 337 3.63 -16.88 11.33
N GLY A 338 2.61 -16.75 10.47
CA GLY A 338 2.51 -15.73 9.43
C GLY A 338 2.66 -14.34 10.00
N ASP A 339 1.89 -13.99 11.04
CA ASP A 339 1.92 -12.67 11.66
C ASP A 339 3.33 -12.26 12.13
N ALA A 340 4.06 -13.18 12.79
CA ALA A 340 5.43 -12.93 13.22
C ALA A 340 6.39 -12.74 12.03
N ASN A 341 6.20 -13.56 11.00
CA ASN A 341 7.00 -13.57 9.80
C ASN A 341 6.78 -12.31 8.95
N ASP A 342 5.56 -11.77 8.89
CA ASP A 342 5.22 -10.56 8.13
C ASP A 342 5.89 -9.32 8.74
N ASN A 343 5.84 -9.22 10.07
CA ASN A 343 6.58 -8.19 10.82
C ASN A 343 8.10 -8.31 10.58
N ALA A 344 8.64 -9.52 10.59
CA ALA A 344 10.07 -9.77 10.35
C ALA A 344 10.51 -9.42 8.93
N GLN A 345 9.70 -9.78 7.94
CA GLN A 345 9.98 -9.45 6.54
C GLN A 345 9.96 -7.94 6.29
N THR A 346 9.02 -7.21 6.90
CA THR A 346 9.02 -5.74 6.82
C THR A 346 10.29 -5.15 7.41
N LEU A 347 10.70 -5.61 8.60
CA LEU A 347 11.94 -5.13 9.23
C LEU A 347 13.18 -5.45 8.39
N PHE A 348 13.24 -6.64 7.81
CA PHE A 348 14.31 -7.05 6.90
C PHE A 348 14.37 -6.17 5.64
N GLY A 349 13.23 -5.96 4.96
CA GLY A 349 13.15 -5.09 3.78
C GLY A 349 13.50 -3.63 4.06
N GLY A 350 13.07 -3.11 5.22
CA GLY A 350 13.46 -1.80 5.73
C GLY A 350 14.97 -1.69 5.93
N ALA A 351 15.58 -2.71 6.57
CA ALA A 351 17.01 -2.72 6.82
C ALA A 351 17.85 -2.71 5.54
N LEU A 352 17.47 -3.51 4.53
CA LEU A 352 18.11 -3.48 3.22
C LEU A 352 17.98 -2.10 2.55
N SER A 353 16.79 -1.49 2.63
CA SER A 353 16.53 -0.17 2.05
C SER A 353 17.41 0.90 2.67
N VAL A 354 17.49 0.97 4.01
CA VAL A 354 18.29 1.96 4.73
C VAL A 354 19.78 1.81 4.44
N SER A 355 20.29 0.57 4.50
CA SER A 355 21.70 0.28 4.24
C SER A 355 22.11 0.70 2.83
N LYS A 356 21.31 0.34 1.82
CA LYS A 356 21.53 0.77 0.43
C LYS A 356 21.47 2.28 0.29
N TYR A 357 20.43 2.91 0.85
CA TYR A 357 20.22 4.35 0.77
C TYR A 357 21.43 5.13 1.27
N PHE A 358 21.93 4.83 2.46
CA PHE A 358 23.06 5.57 3.03
C PHE A 358 24.36 5.40 2.25
N ARG A 359 24.61 4.22 1.68
CA ARG A 359 25.78 3.98 0.83
C ARG A 359 25.74 4.79 -0.46
N ASP A 360 24.56 4.86 -1.09
CA ASP A 360 24.36 5.66 -2.29
C ASP A 360 24.54 7.17 -2.02
N ARG A 361 24.36 7.60 -0.76
CA ARG A 361 24.45 9.01 -0.32
C ARG A 361 25.78 9.44 0.29
N LEU A 362 26.77 8.55 0.44
CA LEU A 362 28.04 8.89 1.09
C LEU A 362 28.78 10.05 0.39
N GLY A 363 28.70 10.09 -0.95
CA GLY A 363 29.33 11.15 -1.75
C GLY A 363 28.65 12.51 -1.64
N ASP A 364 27.35 12.52 -1.38
CA ASP A 364 26.54 13.74 -1.24
C ASP A 364 26.82 14.44 0.11
N HIS A 365 27.25 13.67 1.12
CA HIS A 365 27.40 14.13 2.50
C HIS A 365 28.77 13.78 3.10
N PRO A 366 29.88 14.35 2.59
CA PRO A 366 31.23 13.97 3.01
C PRO A 366 31.49 14.18 4.51
N ALA A 367 30.84 15.16 5.13
CA ALA A 367 30.96 15.40 6.58
C ALA A 367 30.24 14.32 7.42
N MET A 368 29.20 13.69 6.88
CA MET A 368 28.39 12.67 7.57
C MET A 368 28.79 11.24 7.17
N ALA A 369 29.55 11.07 6.09
CA ALA A 369 29.79 9.79 5.44
C ALA A 369 30.25 8.66 6.39
N ALA A 370 31.13 8.96 7.34
CA ALA A 370 31.60 7.96 8.31
C ALA A 370 30.47 7.42 9.20
N HIS A 371 29.58 8.31 9.66
CA HIS A 371 28.44 7.96 10.49
C HIS A 371 27.33 7.30 9.67
N LEU A 372 27.07 7.75 8.44
CA LEU A 372 26.12 7.11 7.53
C LEU A 372 26.54 5.67 7.19
N GLU A 373 27.82 5.42 6.93
CA GLU A 373 28.35 4.07 6.70
C GLU A 373 28.28 3.21 7.97
N ALA A 374 28.52 3.78 9.15
CA ALA A 374 28.36 3.07 10.42
C ALA A 374 26.88 2.68 10.65
N THR A 375 25.94 3.58 10.38
CA THR A 375 24.51 3.29 10.42
C THR A 375 24.12 2.21 9.41
N ALA A 376 24.62 2.27 8.17
CA ALA A 376 24.36 1.24 7.15
C ALA A 376 24.81 -0.15 7.63
N LYS A 377 25.96 -0.26 8.30
CA LYS A 377 26.45 -1.51 8.88
C LYS A 377 25.55 -2.06 10.00
N CYS A 378 24.98 -1.20 10.85
CA CYS A 378 23.98 -1.63 11.83
C CYS A 378 22.77 -2.27 11.13
N TYR A 379 22.29 -1.68 10.03
CA TYR A 379 21.17 -2.24 9.27
C TYR A 379 21.53 -3.52 8.51
N ASP A 380 22.74 -3.64 7.94
CA ASP A 380 23.22 -4.94 7.41
C ASP A 380 23.18 -6.01 8.49
N ARG A 381 23.61 -5.68 9.71
CA ARG A 381 23.62 -6.61 10.83
C ARG A 381 22.21 -6.99 11.27
N ILE A 382 21.25 -6.06 11.26
CA ILE A 382 19.83 -6.35 11.50
C ILE A 382 19.33 -7.36 10.46
N ALA A 383 19.59 -7.12 9.18
CA ALA A 383 19.20 -8.01 8.10
C ALA A 383 19.80 -9.41 8.29
N GLU A 384 21.12 -9.51 8.56
CA GLU A 384 21.82 -10.78 8.83
C GLU A 384 21.23 -11.54 10.02
N ILE A 385 20.87 -10.85 11.11
CA ILE A 385 20.34 -11.48 12.32
C ILE A 385 18.93 -12.06 12.08
N ILE A 386 18.06 -11.34 11.36
CA ILE A 386 16.65 -11.74 11.21
C ILE A 386 16.41 -12.68 10.02
N GLU A 387 17.27 -12.63 8.99
CA GLU A 387 17.13 -13.40 7.76
C GLU A 387 16.85 -14.89 7.99
N PRO A 388 17.57 -15.60 8.89
CA PRO A 388 17.33 -17.02 9.12
C PRO A 388 15.91 -17.33 9.60
N SER A 389 15.19 -16.39 10.22
CA SER A 389 13.83 -16.66 10.71
C SER A 389 12.74 -16.48 9.66
N ILE A 390 13.08 -15.90 8.51
CA ILE A 390 12.13 -15.52 7.46
C ILE A 390 12.03 -16.58 6.35
N TRP A 391 13.12 -17.29 6.05
CA TRP A 391 13.15 -18.22 4.91
C TRP A 391 12.72 -19.64 5.30
N LYS A 392 11.78 -20.21 4.53
CA LYS A 392 11.11 -21.49 4.83
C LYS A 392 12.04 -22.68 5.07
N ASP A 393 13.19 -22.70 4.42
CA ASP A 393 14.15 -23.80 4.51
C ASP A 393 15.10 -23.69 5.72
N SER A 394 15.00 -22.61 6.49
CA SER A 394 15.82 -22.39 7.67
C SER A 394 15.30 -23.20 8.88
N PRO A 395 16.21 -23.83 9.66
CA PRO A 395 15.82 -24.55 10.87
C PRO A 395 15.20 -23.63 11.95
N VAL A 396 15.45 -22.33 11.86
CA VAL A 396 14.94 -21.30 12.78
C VAL A 396 13.85 -20.43 12.16
N HIS A 397 13.22 -20.89 11.08
CA HIS A 397 12.05 -20.23 10.49
C HIS A 397 10.88 -20.16 11.50
N TYR A 398 10.10 -19.08 11.51
CA TYR A 398 8.98 -18.89 12.46
C TYR A 398 8.03 -20.09 12.55
N ARG A 399 7.74 -20.74 11.43
CA ARG A 399 6.90 -21.97 11.39
C ARG A 399 7.41 -23.11 12.28
N THR A 400 8.71 -23.19 12.57
CA THR A 400 9.28 -24.30 13.35
C THR A 400 9.14 -24.12 14.87
N PHE A 401 8.80 -22.91 15.32
CA PHE A 401 8.78 -22.59 16.75
C PHE A 401 7.61 -21.75 17.25
N ILE A 402 6.87 -21.04 16.40
CA ILE A 402 5.66 -20.34 16.86
C ILE A 402 4.64 -21.37 17.37
N GLY A 403 4.09 -21.11 18.56
CA GLY A 403 3.26 -22.06 19.32
C GLY A 403 4.03 -22.81 20.42
N ASP A 404 5.36 -22.84 20.36
CA ASP A 404 6.26 -23.35 21.41
C ASP A 404 6.86 -22.17 22.18
N LEU A 405 6.29 -21.88 23.35
CA LEU A 405 6.60 -20.67 24.10
C LEU A 405 8.07 -20.59 24.54
N ASP A 406 8.71 -21.71 24.82
CA ASP A 406 10.12 -21.71 25.24
C ASP A 406 11.05 -21.39 24.07
N LYS A 407 10.74 -21.91 22.88
CA LYS A 407 11.47 -21.51 21.67
C LYS A 407 11.18 -20.08 21.24
N GLN A 408 9.95 -19.58 21.40
CA GLN A 408 9.64 -18.17 21.16
C GLN A 408 10.42 -17.24 22.10
N LYS A 409 10.50 -17.57 23.40
CA LYS A 409 11.32 -16.82 24.37
C LYS A 409 12.79 -16.81 23.95
N LYS A 410 13.31 -17.95 23.50
CA LYS A 410 14.68 -18.07 22.98
C LYS A 410 14.88 -17.14 21.77
N HIS A 411 13.95 -17.15 20.81
CA HIS A 411 13.99 -16.24 19.65
C HIS A 411 13.97 -14.75 20.06
N ALA A 412 13.12 -14.39 21.02
CA ALA A 412 13.07 -13.02 21.54
C ALA A 412 14.42 -12.58 22.14
N ASP A 413 15.12 -13.49 22.83
CA ASP A 413 16.37 -13.20 23.51
C ASP A 413 17.59 -13.21 22.57
N GLU A 414 17.62 -14.13 21.62
CA GLU A 414 18.76 -14.38 20.72
C GLU A 414 18.67 -13.64 19.39
N VAL A 415 17.49 -13.16 18.98
CA VAL A 415 17.28 -12.46 17.69
C VAL A 415 16.76 -11.04 17.91
N LEU A 416 15.60 -10.88 18.55
CA LEU A 416 14.94 -9.57 18.64
C LEU A 416 15.67 -8.58 19.56
N ARG A 417 16.21 -9.02 20.70
CA ARG A 417 17.04 -8.16 21.59
C ARG A 417 18.31 -7.64 20.92
N PRO A 418 19.13 -8.47 20.22
CA PRO A 418 20.22 -7.97 19.39
C PRO A 418 19.79 -6.92 18.37
N ILE A 419 18.71 -7.15 17.62
CA ILE A 419 18.19 -6.18 16.64
C ILE A 419 17.86 -4.84 17.31
N LYS A 420 17.19 -4.87 18.47
CA LYS A 420 16.91 -3.65 19.25
C LYS A 420 18.20 -2.89 19.61
N ARG A 421 19.29 -3.59 19.93
CA ARG A 421 20.59 -2.96 20.21
C ARG A 421 21.18 -2.31 18.97
N GLU A 422 21.12 -2.96 17.80
CA GLU A 422 21.58 -2.40 16.53
C GLU A 422 20.77 -1.15 16.14
N LEU A 423 19.44 -1.16 16.34
CA LEU A 423 18.61 0.02 16.13
C LEU A 423 19.02 1.19 17.03
N SER A 424 19.29 0.92 18.31
CA SER A 424 19.77 1.96 19.24
C SER A 424 21.14 2.50 18.84
N ALA A 425 22.05 1.64 18.38
CA ALA A 425 23.37 2.02 17.88
C ALA A 425 23.26 2.86 16.60
N ALA A 426 22.39 2.46 15.66
CA ALA A 426 22.09 3.22 14.45
C ALA A 426 21.61 4.64 14.78
N ALA A 427 20.68 4.80 15.73
CA ALA A 427 20.23 6.13 16.17
C ALA A 427 21.36 6.97 16.78
N ASN A 428 22.26 6.38 17.57
CA ASN A 428 23.43 7.09 18.11
C ASN A 428 24.36 7.59 17.00
N GLU A 429 24.55 6.82 15.92
CA GLU A 429 25.38 7.25 14.78
C GLU A 429 24.69 8.34 13.96
N LEU A 430 23.37 8.25 13.76
CA LEU A 430 22.61 9.31 13.10
C LEU A 430 22.64 10.63 13.90
N GLU A 431 22.56 10.56 15.23
CA GLU A 431 22.70 11.74 16.11
C GLU A 431 24.08 12.41 16.00
N LYS A 432 25.14 11.68 15.63
CA LYS A 432 26.48 12.24 15.41
C LYS A 432 26.66 12.78 13.99
N ALA A 433 25.86 12.29 13.03
CA ALA A 433 25.91 12.73 11.65
C ALA A 433 25.36 14.17 11.49
N ILE A 434 24.26 14.47 12.20
CA ILE A 434 23.60 15.80 12.22
C ILE A 434 24.37 16.76 13.14
#